data_AF-M4SYG0-F1
#
_entry.id   AF-M4SYG0-F1
#
_cell.length_a   1.000
_cell.length_b   1.000
_cell.length_c   1.000
_cell.angle_alpha   90.00
_cell.angle_beta   90.00
_cell.angle_gamma   90.00
#
_symmetry.space_group_name_H-M   'P 1'
#
loop_
_entity.id
_entity.type
_entity.pdbx_description
1 polymer ?
#
loop_
_entity_poly.entity_id
_entity_poly.type
_entity_poly.pdbx_seq_one_letter_code
_entity_poly.pdbx_strand_id
1 'polypeptide(L)'
;MKPGDIAKSAVALAISMAAVLQLSVSQASAAGPTKGLNRKEFGILCTAVVSSENIKDLPQAGKNTKEAAAVAAHISLILSDYLAIQKLATTPPKQQSKQPPDTDIPEKCRGSAWAECIAAAAYLKSLPSAGQTALKKAATDSTQLRLNLNITLAKLLAAKAKLLDERSIAAKKLKIATALKKAVYGGEGTDQQPKLLGEGSERQAHCGTKTTGGTSAKLSIGVTIACLCASGSNSDDSNTACYRSATTNQADWNQNTAITAWDAITTNCENDAPQKTTATAQELRHLTNKLKALLYEPKGNDGTIGYIGNPDGSASAGNCDGDHTGGKGGCATFTSTANTITLPPWLTELENGARAAEEYESAAQATAAAEATIEALNETLATTLYLTTLSAAVAEGTVKSPEKNGGHK
;
A
#
# COMPACT_ATOMS: atom_id res chain seq x y z
N MET A 1 33.58 43.90 -45.57
CA MET A 1 34.16 45.02 -44.79
C MET A 1 33.09 46.07 -44.59
N LYS A 2 32.71 46.29 -43.31
CA LYS A 2 32.08 47.50 -42.73
C LYS A 2 30.60 47.84 -43.10
N PRO A 3 29.82 48.55 -42.24
CA PRO A 3 29.11 47.99 -41.06
C PRO A 3 27.71 48.65 -40.75
N GLY A 4 26.97 48.07 -39.78
CA GLY A 4 26.10 48.77 -38.80
C GLY A 4 24.75 49.35 -39.27
N ASP A 5 23.72 49.57 -38.44
CA ASP A 5 23.47 49.29 -37.03
C ASP A 5 22.03 49.79 -36.67
N ILE A 6 21.40 49.21 -35.64
CA ILE A 6 20.44 49.83 -34.68
C ILE A 6 18.94 50.06 -35.08
N ALA A 7 18.11 49.10 -34.65
CA ALA A 7 17.05 49.16 -33.61
C ALA A 7 15.90 50.22 -33.53
N LYS A 8 14.71 49.67 -33.18
CA LYS A 8 13.62 50.14 -32.26
C LYS A 8 12.23 50.50 -32.85
N SER A 9 11.28 49.60 -32.57
CA SER A 9 9.89 49.73 -32.05
C SER A 9 9.02 50.97 -32.31
N ALA A 10 7.79 50.72 -32.80
CA ALA A 10 6.47 51.15 -32.25
C ALA A 10 5.36 50.78 -33.28
N VAL A 11 4.50 49.78 -33.05
CA VAL A 11 3.17 49.83 -32.38
C VAL A 11 2.10 50.65 -33.13
N ALA A 12 1.18 49.89 -33.75
CA ALA A 12 -0.30 49.99 -33.73
C ALA A 12 -1.11 50.72 -34.83
N LEU A 13 -2.09 49.93 -35.32
CA LEU A 13 -3.48 50.21 -35.75
C LEU A 13 -3.76 50.86 -37.12
N ALA A 14 -4.46 50.14 -38.01
CA ALA A 14 -5.93 50.24 -38.14
C ALA A 14 -6.54 49.38 -39.30
N ILE A 15 -7.52 48.56 -38.93
CA ILE A 15 -8.87 48.35 -39.52
C ILE A 15 -9.03 48.14 -41.03
N SER A 16 -9.65 47.01 -41.41
CA SER A 16 -10.68 46.97 -42.47
C SER A 16 -11.63 45.79 -42.26
N MET A 17 -12.92 46.11 -42.04
CA MET A 17 -14.06 45.20 -42.08
C MET A 17 -14.40 44.81 -43.52
N ALA A 18 -14.73 43.55 -43.75
CA ALA A 18 -15.66 43.15 -44.80
C ALA A 18 -16.45 41.92 -44.32
N ALA A 19 -17.74 42.12 -44.10
CA ALA A 19 -18.71 41.08 -43.81
C ALA A 19 -19.05 40.30 -45.08
N VAL A 20 -18.99 38.97 -45.02
CA VAL A 20 -19.67 38.08 -45.97
C VAL A 20 -20.54 37.15 -45.15
N LEU A 21 -21.86 37.37 -45.21
CA LEU A 21 -22.86 36.39 -44.80
C LEU A 21 -22.80 35.22 -45.79
N GLN A 22 -22.41 34.05 -45.31
CA GLN A 22 -22.77 32.77 -45.93
C GLN A 22 -23.54 31.96 -44.90
N LEU A 23 -24.87 31.95 -45.07
CA LEU A 23 -25.77 30.98 -44.45
C LEU A 23 -25.41 29.59 -44.99
N SER A 24 -24.58 28.88 -44.25
CA SER A 24 -24.38 27.46 -44.42
C SER A 24 -25.27 26.78 -43.39
N VAL A 25 -26.34 26.14 -43.84
CA VAL A 25 -27.04 25.14 -43.03
C VAL A 25 -26.11 23.93 -42.96
N SER A 26 -25.15 23.97 -42.05
CA SER A 26 -24.40 22.79 -41.65
C SER A 26 -25.30 21.98 -40.74
N GLN A 27 -25.67 20.77 -41.16
CA GLN A 27 -26.05 19.73 -40.21
C GLN A 27 -24.93 19.68 -39.17
N ALA A 28 -25.22 20.15 -37.95
CA ALA A 28 -24.28 20.13 -36.85
C ALA A 28 -24.11 18.67 -36.43
N SER A 29 -23.15 17.98 -37.03
CA SER A 29 -22.49 16.88 -36.35
C SER A 29 -21.82 17.51 -35.14
N ALA A 30 -22.46 17.39 -33.98
CA ALA A 30 -21.88 17.79 -32.71
C ALA A 30 -20.53 17.07 -32.59
N ALA A 31 -19.47 17.84 -32.37
CA ALA A 31 -18.14 17.30 -32.11
C ALA A 31 -18.04 16.94 -30.63
N GLY A 32 -17.38 15.83 -30.29
CA GLY A 32 -17.10 15.49 -28.90
C GLY A 32 -16.25 16.57 -28.20
N PRO A 33 -16.13 16.52 -26.85
CA PRO A 33 -15.35 17.49 -26.11
C PRO A 33 -13.89 17.53 -26.58
N THR A 34 -13.35 18.74 -26.77
CA THR A 34 -12.00 18.95 -27.32
C THR A 34 -11.05 19.61 -26.32
N LYS A 35 -9.75 19.63 -26.63
CA LYS A 35 -8.71 20.47 -25.99
C LYS A 35 -8.32 20.13 -24.55
N GLY A 36 -8.43 18.87 -24.11
CA GLY A 36 -7.90 18.51 -22.79
C GLY A 36 -8.67 19.12 -21.62
N LEU A 37 -9.94 19.49 -21.81
CA LEU A 37 -10.79 20.13 -20.79
C LEU A 37 -10.87 19.32 -19.49
N ASN A 38 -10.81 17.99 -19.56
CA ASN A 38 -10.88 17.08 -18.42
C ASN A 38 -9.51 16.62 -17.91
N ARG A 39 -8.38 17.21 -18.38
CA ARG A 39 -7.02 16.76 -17.96
C ARG A 39 -6.79 16.86 -16.46
N LYS A 40 -7.33 17.89 -15.80
CA LYS A 40 -7.20 18.06 -14.35
C LYS A 40 -7.90 16.91 -13.61
N GLU A 41 -9.17 16.67 -13.95
CA GLU A 41 -9.97 15.61 -13.35
C GLU A 41 -9.40 14.22 -13.67
N PHE A 42 -8.97 14.01 -14.91
CA PHE A 42 -8.29 12.79 -15.36
C PHE A 42 -7.03 12.51 -14.54
N GLY A 43 -6.11 13.48 -14.38
CA GLY A 43 -4.89 13.27 -13.60
C GLY A 43 -5.15 12.94 -12.12
N ILE A 44 -6.19 13.53 -11.53
CA ILE A 44 -6.60 13.19 -10.16
C ILE A 44 -7.14 11.76 -10.10
N LEU A 45 -8.04 11.36 -11.01
CA LEU A 45 -8.59 10.00 -11.06
C LEU A 45 -7.52 8.95 -11.37
N CYS A 46 -6.56 9.25 -12.24
CA CYS A 46 -5.43 8.39 -12.56
C CYS A 46 -4.53 8.11 -11.36
N THR A 47 -4.46 9.02 -10.39
CA THR A 47 -3.72 8.76 -9.15
C THR A 47 -4.31 7.54 -8.43
N ALA A 48 -5.64 7.33 -8.45
CA ALA A 48 -6.26 6.14 -7.87
C ALA A 48 -5.90 4.86 -8.65
N VAL A 49 -5.95 4.94 -9.98
CA VAL A 49 -5.63 3.82 -10.89
C VAL A 49 -4.18 3.37 -10.71
N VAL A 50 -3.22 4.29 -10.72
CA VAL A 50 -1.80 3.94 -10.57
C VAL A 50 -1.51 3.48 -9.14
N SER A 51 -2.19 4.03 -8.13
CA SER A 51 -2.00 3.61 -6.73
C SER A 51 -2.46 2.18 -6.46
N SER A 52 -3.41 1.63 -7.23
CA SER A 52 -3.91 0.26 -6.99
C SER A 52 -2.87 -0.83 -7.24
N GLU A 53 -1.83 -0.53 -8.02
CA GLU A 53 -0.72 -1.44 -8.30
C GLU A 53 0.62 -1.00 -7.66
N ASN A 54 0.72 0.23 -7.15
CA ASN A 54 1.98 0.82 -6.67
C ASN A 54 1.97 1.08 -5.15
N ILE A 55 2.04 0.00 -4.38
CA ILE A 55 2.09 0.06 -2.91
C ILE A 55 3.53 0.13 -2.42
N LYS A 56 3.80 1.05 -1.47
CA LYS A 56 5.14 1.27 -0.90
C LYS A 56 5.74 -0.02 -0.34
N ASP A 57 7.00 -0.27 -0.67
CA ASP A 57 7.85 -1.11 0.16
C ASP A 57 8.31 -0.33 1.38
N LEU A 58 7.96 -0.82 2.57
CA LEU A 58 8.43 -0.26 3.82
C LEU A 58 9.64 -1.03 4.35
N PRO A 59 10.53 -0.36 5.11
CA PRO A 59 11.68 -1.01 5.72
C PRO A 59 11.27 -2.23 6.52
N GLN A 60 12.04 -3.31 6.36
CA GLN A 60 11.90 -4.54 7.13
C GLN A 60 13.10 -4.69 8.04
N ALA A 61 12.93 -5.47 9.11
CA ALA A 61 14.05 -5.83 9.95
C ALA A 61 15.14 -6.56 9.15
N GLY A 62 16.38 -6.15 9.38
CA GLY A 62 17.57 -6.75 8.80
C GLY A 62 17.70 -8.23 9.17
N LYS A 63 18.43 -8.97 8.32
CA LYS A 63 18.67 -10.39 8.51
C LYS A 63 19.31 -10.69 9.88
N ASN A 64 20.30 -9.90 10.27
CA ASN A 64 21.00 -10.05 11.55
C ASN A 64 20.06 -9.88 12.75
N THR A 65 19.14 -8.93 12.69
CA THR A 65 18.11 -8.69 13.71
C THR A 65 17.17 -9.90 13.84
N LYS A 66 16.70 -10.44 12.71
CA LYS A 66 15.85 -11.64 12.69
C LYS A 66 16.59 -12.85 13.27
N GLU A 67 17.87 -13.02 12.94
CA GLU A 67 18.73 -14.07 13.48
C GLU A 67 18.95 -13.90 14.99
N ALA A 68 19.29 -12.70 15.47
CA ALA A 68 19.46 -12.40 16.89
C ALA A 68 18.17 -12.69 17.69
N ALA A 69 17.01 -12.31 17.16
CA ALA A 69 15.71 -12.61 17.76
C ALA A 69 15.40 -14.12 17.80
N ALA A 70 15.78 -14.87 16.77
CA ALA A 70 15.65 -16.32 16.75
C ALA A 70 16.57 -16.99 17.78
N VAL A 71 17.83 -16.56 17.85
CA VAL A 71 18.81 -17.01 18.84
C VAL A 71 18.32 -16.74 20.26
N ALA A 72 17.78 -15.55 20.54
CA ALA A 72 17.20 -15.21 21.84
C ALA A 72 16.05 -16.15 22.21
N ALA A 73 15.19 -16.53 21.26
CA ALA A 73 14.13 -17.50 21.50
C ALA A 73 14.68 -18.89 21.86
N HIS A 74 15.71 -19.36 21.15
CA HIS A 74 16.37 -20.63 21.48
C HIS A 74 17.01 -20.59 22.87
N ILE A 75 17.73 -19.52 23.20
CA ILE A 75 18.36 -19.35 24.52
C ILE A 75 17.28 -19.33 25.61
N SER A 76 16.17 -18.64 25.41
CA SER A 76 15.06 -18.62 26.37
C SER A 76 14.48 -20.01 26.62
N LEU A 77 14.34 -20.85 25.60
CA LEU A 77 13.89 -22.23 25.76
C LEU A 77 14.93 -23.08 26.49
N ILE A 78 16.22 -22.95 26.12
CA ILE A 78 17.33 -23.65 26.77
C ILE A 78 17.44 -23.30 28.25
N LEU A 79 17.33 -22.02 28.62
CA LEU A 79 17.43 -21.59 30.03
C LEU A 79 16.19 -21.98 30.86
N SER A 80 15.06 -22.25 30.21
CA SER A 80 13.85 -22.70 30.89
C SER A 80 13.92 -24.16 31.33
N ASP A 81 14.54 -25.03 30.53
CA ASP A 81 14.76 -26.44 30.86
C ASP A 81 15.99 -27.00 30.13
N TYR A 82 17.17 -26.69 30.67
CA TYR A 82 18.44 -27.04 30.03
C TYR A 82 18.63 -28.55 29.88
N LEU A 83 18.27 -29.33 30.90
CA LEU A 83 18.49 -30.78 30.88
C LEU A 83 17.62 -31.47 29.83
N ALA A 84 16.36 -31.05 29.70
CA ALA A 84 15.47 -31.61 28.69
C ALA A 84 15.91 -31.24 27.27
N ILE A 85 16.29 -29.98 27.04
CA ILE A 85 16.78 -29.52 25.72
C ILE A 85 18.13 -30.17 25.38
N GLN A 86 19.02 -30.35 26.35
CA GLN A 86 20.28 -31.06 26.16
C GLN A 86 20.05 -32.54 25.79
N LYS A 87 19.13 -33.21 26.48
CA LYS A 87 18.74 -34.59 26.14
C LYS A 87 18.22 -34.64 24.70
N LEU A 88 17.34 -33.72 24.33
CA LEU A 88 16.81 -33.62 22.96
C LEU A 88 17.91 -33.39 21.92
N ALA A 89 18.93 -32.58 22.23
CA ALA A 89 20.06 -32.33 21.33
C ALA A 89 20.90 -33.58 21.04
N THR A 90 20.91 -34.54 21.97
CA THR A 90 21.58 -35.84 21.82
C THR A 90 20.70 -36.92 21.18
N THR A 91 19.38 -36.72 21.13
CA THR A 91 18.43 -37.66 20.51
C THR A 91 18.60 -37.70 18.99
N PRO A 92 18.66 -38.89 18.36
CA PRO A 92 18.71 -39.02 16.90
C PRO A 92 17.53 -38.32 16.18
N PRO A 93 17.74 -37.68 15.02
CA PRO A 93 16.68 -36.93 14.30
C PRO A 93 15.42 -37.75 13.99
N LYS A 94 15.59 -39.05 13.68
CA LYS A 94 14.47 -39.98 13.42
C LYS A 94 13.56 -40.20 14.64
N GLN A 95 14.07 -39.95 15.84
CA GLN A 95 13.31 -40.05 17.09
C GLN A 95 12.77 -38.68 17.54
N GLN A 96 13.28 -37.58 17.00
CA GLN A 96 12.75 -36.23 17.24
C GLN A 96 11.49 -35.93 16.42
N SER A 97 11.34 -36.57 15.25
CA SER A 97 10.22 -36.34 14.32
C SER A 97 8.85 -36.81 14.83
N LYS A 98 8.81 -37.58 15.93
CA LYS A 98 7.58 -37.95 16.64
C LYS A 98 7.60 -37.28 18.00
N GLN A 99 6.63 -36.40 18.27
CA GLN A 99 6.46 -35.82 19.59
C GLN A 99 6.15 -36.95 20.59
N PRO A 100 6.92 -37.08 21.69
CA PRO A 100 6.58 -37.99 22.78
C PRO A 100 5.26 -37.60 23.46
N PRO A 101 4.67 -38.48 24.30
CA PRO A 101 3.56 -38.09 25.16
C PRO A 101 3.90 -36.84 25.97
N ASP A 102 2.92 -35.95 26.18
CA ASP A 102 3.11 -34.68 26.90
C ASP A 102 3.64 -34.86 28.34
N THR A 103 3.44 -36.04 28.94
CA THR A 103 4.00 -36.41 30.25
C THR A 103 5.52 -36.50 30.26
N ASP A 104 6.15 -36.72 29.10
CA ASP A 104 7.57 -37.05 28.97
C ASP A 104 8.39 -35.86 28.46
N ILE A 105 7.75 -34.71 28.22
CA ILE A 105 8.37 -33.50 27.70
C ILE A 105 8.05 -32.27 28.57
N PRO A 106 8.96 -31.29 28.65
CA PRO A 106 8.72 -30.06 29.41
C PRO A 106 7.47 -29.35 28.92
N GLU A 107 6.74 -28.71 29.83
CA GLU A 107 5.50 -28.01 29.51
C GLU A 107 5.66 -27.02 28.34
N LYS A 108 6.79 -26.29 28.31
CA LYS A 108 7.12 -25.33 27.25
C LYS A 108 7.46 -25.95 25.89
N CYS A 109 7.57 -27.27 25.80
CA CYS A 109 7.84 -28.01 24.58
C CYS A 109 6.64 -28.84 24.11
N ARG A 110 5.50 -28.78 24.80
CA ARG A 110 4.30 -29.55 24.46
C ARG A 110 3.58 -29.00 23.23
N GLY A 111 2.84 -29.87 22.56
CA GLY A 111 2.00 -29.54 21.42
C GLY A 111 2.75 -28.81 20.31
N SER A 112 2.21 -27.67 19.87
CA SER A 112 2.79 -26.87 18.77
C SER A 112 4.18 -26.32 19.05
N ALA A 113 4.62 -26.25 20.32
CA ALA A 113 5.94 -25.77 20.70
C ALA A 113 7.06 -26.82 20.52
N TRP A 114 6.72 -28.07 20.21
CA TRP A 114 7.71 -29.15 20.05
C TRP A 114 8.76 -28.83 18.97
N ALA A 115 8.31 -28.28 17.84
CA ALA A 115 9.21 -27.88 16.76
C ALA A 115 10.22 -26.80 17.19
N GLU A 116 9.80 -25.88 18.06
CA GLU A 116 10.68 -24.82 18.58
C GLU A 116 11.73 -25.39 19.55
N CYS A 117 11.36 -26.39 20.35
CA CYS A 117 12.31 -27.09 21.22
C CYS A 117 13.31 -27.95 20.43
N ILE A 118 12.89 -28.60 19.32
CA ILE A 118 13.84 -29.26 18.40
C ILE A 118 14.83 -28.24 17.84
N ALA A 119 14.35 -27.07 17.39
CA ALA A 119 15.22 -26.03 16.86
C ALA A 119 16.18 -25.50 17.94
N ALA A 120 15.71 -25.31 19.18
CA ALA A 120 16.56 -24.92 20.30
C ALA A 120 17.61 -25.97 20.64
N ALA A 121 17.26 -27.26 20.57
CA ALA A 121 18.19 -28.37 20.76
C ALA A 121 19.25 -28.45 19.65
N ALA A 122 18.85 -28.23 18.40
CA ALA A 122 19.76 -28.15 17.26
C ALA A 122 20.73 -26.97 17.40
N TYR A 123 20.23 -25.81 17.85
CA TYR A 123 21.04 -24.64 18.17
C TYR A 123 22.03 -24.94 19.31
N LEU A 124 21.59 -25.55 20.43
CA LEU A 124 22.49 -25.91 21.52
C LEU A 124 23.62 -26.83 21.05
N LYS A 125 23.31 -27.79 20.16
CA LYS A 125 24.29 -28.72 19.59
C LYS A 125 25.28 -28.04 18.64
N SER A 126 24.86 -27.00 17.92
CA SER A 126 25.73 -26.30 16.96
C SER A 126 26.71 -25.34 17.64
N LEU A 127 26.48 -24.98 18.91
CA LEU A 127 27.39 -24.14 19.66
C LEU A 127 28.72 -24.83 19.98
N PRO A 128 29.85 -24.09 19.97
CA PRO A 128 31.11 -24.57 20.52
C PRO A 128 30.98 -24.97 22.00
N SER A 129 31.90 -25.80 22.48
CA SER A 129 31.90 -26.27 23.88
C SER A 129 31.82 -25.12 24.90
N ALA A 130 32.53 -24.00 24.67
CA ALA A 130 32.45 -22.82 25.52
C ALA A 130 31.02 -22.24 25.61
N GLY A 131 30.29 -22.21 24.49
CA GLY A 131 28.91 -21.73 24.43
C GLY A 131 27.92 -22.67 25.14
N GLN A 132 28.09 -23.98 24.99
CA GLN A 132 27.28 -24.96 25.73
C GLN A 132 27.51 -24.84 27.25
N THR A 133 28.76 -24.69 27.67
CA THR A 133 29.13 -24.47 29.08
C THR A 133 28.54 -23.18 29.63
N ALA A 134 28.59 -22.07 28.87
CA ALA A 134 28.01 -20.79 29.26
C ALA A 134 26.50 -20.91 29.51
N LEU A 135 25.78 -21.60 28.62
CA LEU A 135 24.33 -21.81 28.74
C LEU A 135 23.98 -22.77 29.88
N LYS A 136 24.75 -23.84 30.08
CA LYS A 136 24.58 -24.74 31.23
C LYS A 136 24.69 -23.98 32.54
N LYS A 137 25.74 -23.16 32.67
CA LYS A 137 25.98 -22.38 33.88
C LYS A 137 24.87 -21.36 34.11
N ALA A 138 24.49 -20.61 33.07
CA ALA A 138 23.38 -19.66 33.13
C ALA A 138 22.06 -20.33 33.54
N ALA A 139 21.80 -21.57 33.10
CA ALA A 139 20.60 -22.32 33.44
C ALA A 139 20.61 -22.90 34.87
N THR A 140 21.78 -23.07 35.49
CA THR A 140 21.92 -23.54 36.88
C THR A 140 22.13 -22.40 37.88
N ASP A 141 22.41 -21.20 37.41
CA ASP A 141 22.66 -20.02 38.23
C ASP A 141 21.38 -19.61 38.99
N SER A 142 21.48 -19.36 40.29
CA SER A 142 20.38 -18.89 41.15
C SER A 142 20.51 -17.40 41.51
N THR A 143 21.51 -16.71 40.95
CA THR A 143 21.83 -15.31 41.27
C THR A 143 21.07 -14.31 40.40
N GLN A 144 21.30 -13.02 40.68
CA GLN A 144 20.83 -11.88 39.89
C GLN A 144 21.18 -12.00 38.39
N LEU A 145 22.24 -12.74 38.04
CA LEU A 145 22.65 -12.93 36.66
C LEU A 145 21.59 -13.66 35.83
N ARG A 146 20.99 -14.74 36.37
CA ARG A 146 19.89 -15.45 35.71
C ARG A 146 18.64 -14.58 35.59
N LEU A 147 18.35 -13.78 36.61
CA LEU A 147 17.22 -12.84 36.56
C LEU A 147 17.40 -11.82 35.43
N ASN A 148 18.59 -11.22 35.32
CA ASN A 148 18.91 -10.24 34.28
C ASN A 148 18.87 -10.87 32.88
N LEU A 149 19.36 -12.11 32.71
CA LEU A 149 19.24 -12.86 31.46
C LEU A 149 17.77 -13.07 31.07
N ASN A 150 16.95 -13.56 32.00
CA ASN A 150 15.53 -13.79 31.75
C ASN A 150 14.77 -12.49 31.39
N ILE A 151 15.06 -11.38 32.06
CA ILE A 151 14.48 -10.06 31.75
C ILE A 151 14.89 -9.62 30.32
N THR A 152 16.16 -9.77 29.99
CA THR A 152 16.70 -9.41 28.66
C THR A 152 16.04 -10.24 27.57
N LEU A 153 15.93 -11.55 27.78
CA LEU A 153 15.27 -12.48 26.86
C LEU A 153 13.78 -12.19 26.70
N ALA A 154 13.06 -11.88 27.79
CA ALA A 154 11.66 -11.50 27.73
C ALA A 154 11.46 -10.22 26.89
N LYS A 155 12.33 -9.22 27.05
CA LYS A 155 12.29 -8.00 26.23
C LYS A 155 12.61 -8.27 24.76
N LEU A 156 13.60 -9.12 24.47
CA LEU A 156 13.93 -9.56 23.11
C LEU A 156 12.75 -10.28 22.45
N LEU A 157 12.08 -11.19 23.16
CA LEU A 157 10.91 -11.90 22.66
C LEU A 157 9.71 -10.98 22.41
N ALA A 158 9.49 -10.00 23.31
CA ALA A 158 8.46 -8.98 23.10
C ALA A 158 8.75 -8.08 21.89
N ALA A 159 10.02 -7.76 21.63
CA ALA A 159 10.44 -7.04 20.42
C ALA A 159 10.28 -7.91 19.17
N LYS A 160 10.68 -9.19 19.22
CA LYS A 160 10.49 -10.17 18.13
C LYS A 160 9.04 -10.23 17.65
N ALA A 161 8.08 -10.24 18.58
CA ALA A 161 6.64 -10.29 18.26
C ALA A 161 6.14 -9.06 17.47
N LYS A 162 6.90 -7.97 17.44
CA LYS A 162 6.58 -6.75 16.67
C LYS A 162 7.23 -6.71 15.29
N LEU A 163 8.16 -7.63 15.00
CA LEU A 163 8.78 -7.72 13.69
C LEU A 163 7.77 -8.21 12.67
N LEU A 164 7.64 -7.48 11.57
CA LEU A 164 6.86 -7.94 10.43
C LEU A 164 7.57 -9.07 9.69
N ASP A 165 6.87 -10.19 9.52
CA ASP A 165 7.25 -11.26 8.61
C ASP A 165 6.69 -11.04 7.19
N GLU A 166 7.19 -11.81 6.23
CA GLU A 166 6.82 -11.70 4.81
C GLU A 166 5.32 -11.92 4.56
N ARG A 167 4.69 -12.86 5.28
CA ARG A 167 3.25 -13.13 5.15
C ARG A 167 2.44 -11.98 5.70
N SER A 168 2.84 -11.42 6.84
CA SER A 168 2.20 -10.25 7.45
C SER A 168 2.31 -9.01 6.55
N ILE A 169 3.45 -8.82 5.88
CA ILE A 169 3.64 -7.75 4.89
C ILE A 169 2.75 -7.98 3.68
N ALA A 170 2.77 -9.18 3.10
CA ALA A 170 1.94 -9.51 1.95
C ALA A 170 0.45 -9.33 2.25
N ALA A 171 -0.03 -9.75 3.42
CA ALA A 171 -1.41 -9.57 3.85
C ALA A 171 -1.80 -8.09 3.99
N LYS A 172 -0.92 -7.26 4.57
CA LYS A 172 -1.16 -5.81 4.71
C LYS A 172 -1.20 -5.12 3.36
N LYS A 173 -0.27 -5.43 2.45
CA LYS A 173 -0.29 -4.92 1.07
C LYS A 173 -1.53 -5.36 0.32
N LEU A 174 -1.92 -6.63 0.43
CA LEU A 174 -3.13 -7.15 -0.20
C LEU A 174 -4.37 -6.39 0.28
N LYS A 175 -4.48 -6.09 1.58
CA LYS A 175 -5.61 -5.30 2.12
C LYS A 175 -5.69 -3.90 1.51
N ILE A 176 -4.55 -3.22 1.32
CA ILE A 176 -4.49 -1.92 0.62
C ILE A 176 -4.90 -2.10 -0.84
N ALA A 177 -4.29 -3.05 -1.56
CA ALA A 177 -4.58 -3.31 -2.97
C ALA A 177 -6.07 -3.61 -3.20
N THR A 178 -6.67 -4.48 -2.39
CA THR A 178 -8.08 -4.85 -2.51
C THR A 178 -8.99 -3.63 -2.37
N ALA A 179 -8.77 -2.75 -1.39
CA ALA A 179 -9.57 -1.55 -1.22
C ALA A 179 -9.43 -0.60 -2.43
N LEU A 180 -8.21 -0.39 -2.92
CA LEU A 180 -7.97 0.45 -4.09
C LEU A 180 -8.57 -0.14 -5.37
N LYS A 181 -8.48 -1.46 -5.56
CA LYS A 181 -9.10 -2.16 -6.69
C LYS A 181 -10.62 -2.12 -6.63
N LYS A 182 -11.24 -2.20 -5.45
CA LYS A 182 -12.68 -1.97 -5.27
C LYS A 182 -13.07 -0.54 -5.67
N ALA A 183 -12.27 0.46 -5.31
CA ALA A 183 -12.51 1.84 -5.75
C ALA A 183 -12.39 2.01 -7.27
N VAL A 184 -11.36 1.41 -7.88
CA VAL A 184 -11.06 1.54 -9.31
C VAL A 184 -12.05 0.76 -10.18
N TYR A 185 -12.24 -0.52 -9.90
CA TYR A 185 -13.01 -1.43 -10.76
C TYR A 185 -14.47 -1.60 -10.34
N GLY A 186 -14.81 -1.23 -9.10
CA GLY A 186 -16.12 -1.52 -8.51
C GLY A 186 -16.26 -3.00 -8.09
N GLY A 187 -17.44 -3.35 -7.60
CA GLY A 187 -17.77 -4.72 -7.18
C GLY A 187 -16.78 -5.27 -6.13
N GLU A 188 -16.28 -6.48 -6.37
CA GLU A 188 -15.28 -7.11 -5.47
C GLU A 188 -13.83 -6.69 -5.74
N GLY A 189 -13.56 -5.87 -6.76
CA GLY A 189 -12.20 -5.42 -7.08
C GLY A 189 -11.28 -6.54 -7.59
N THR A 190 -11.85 -7.61 -8.12
CA THR A 190 -11.11 -8.76 -8.70
C THR A 190 -10.97 -8.68 -10.23
N ASP A 191 -11.78 -7.84 -10.87
CA ASP A 191 -11.72 -7.60 -12.30
C ASP A 191 -10.41 -6.88 -12.68
N GLN A 192 -9.94 -7.14 -13.90
CA GLN A 192 -8.79 -6.43 -14.50
C GLN A 192 -9.23 -5.19 -15.30
N GLN A 193 -10.54 -5.02 -15.49
CA GLN A 193 -11.14 -3.98 -16.31
C GLN A 193 -12.48 -3.56 -15.70
N PRO A 194 -12.79 -2.26 -15.63
CA PRO A 194 -14.08 -1.78 -15.14
C PRO A 194 -15.22 -2.25 -16.04
N LYS A 195 -16.38 -2.48 -15.42
CA LYS A 195 -17.64 -2.85 -16.10
C LYS A 195 -18.75 -1.88 -15.73
N LEU A 196 -19.75 -1.78 -16.59
CA LEU A 196 -20.96 -1.01 -16.36
C LEU A 196 -21.89 -1.74 -15.37
N LEU A 197 -21.58 -1.69 -14.07
CA LEU A 197 -22.26 -2.48 -13.04
C LEU A 197 -23.67 -1.99 -12.68
N GLY A 198 -24.00 -0.72 -12.92
CA GLY A 198 -25.32 -0.16 -12.66
C GLY A 198 -26.32 -0.45 -13.77
N GLU A 199 -27.61 -0.30 -13.50
CA GLU A 199 -28.67 -0.45 -14.50
C GLU A 199 -28.57 0.60 -15.62
N GLY A 200 -28.80 0.21 -16.87
CA GLY A 200 -28.76 1.12 -18.01
C GLY A 200 -28.39 0.43 -19.32
N SER A 201 -28.65 1.13 -20.43
CA SER A 201 -28.29 0.71 -21.80
C SER A 201 -27.63 1.81 -22.61
N GLU A 202 -27.35 2.96 -21.98
CA GLU A 202 -26.86 4.16 -22.66
C GLU A 202 -25.90 4.94 -21.75
N ARG A 203 -24.97 5.67 -22.36
CA ARG A 203 -23.94 6.47 -21.66
C ARG A 203 -24.55 7.38 -20.60
N GLN A 204 -25.64 8.06 -20.96
CA GLN A 204 -26.37 8.94 -20.05
C GLN A 204 -26.89 8.21 -18.79
N ALA A 205 -27.31 6.95 -18.88
CA ALA A 205 -27.76 6.20 -17.70
C ALA A 205 -26.58 5.91 -16.76
N HIS A 206 -25.45 5.49 -17.32
CA HIS A 206 -24.27 5.11 -16.54
C HIS A 206 -23.46 6.28 -15.98
N CYS A 207 -23.42 7.39 -16.71
CA CYS A 207 -22.67 8.61 -16.38
C CYS A 207 -23.56 9.69 -15.73
N GLY A 208 -24.87 9.61 -15.96
CA GLY A 208 -25.93 10.38 -15.32
C GLY A 208 -26.39 11.63 -16.08
N THR A 209 -27.35 12.32 -15.48
CA THR A 209 -28.05 13.49 -16.00
C THR A 209 -27.94 14.67 -15.03
N LYS A 210 -28.48 15.84 -15.41
CA LYS A 210 -28.54 16.99 -14.51
C LYS A 210 -29.17 16.72 -13.14
N THR A 211 -30.11 15.79 -13.07
CA THR A 211 -30.88 15.53 -11.85
C THR A 211 -30.66 14.13 -11.27
N THR A 212 -29.95 13.25 -11.98
CA THR A 212 -29.84 11.83 -11.64
C THR A 212 -28.40 11.38 -11.78
N GLY A 213 -27.79 10.96 -10.67
CA GLY A 213 -26.43 10.45 -10.67
C GLY A 213 -26.25 9.17 -11.50
N GLY A 214 -25.09 9.02 -12.11
CA GLY A 214 -24.77 7.89 -12.99
C GLY A 214 -24.81 6.55 -12.25
N THR A 215 -25.47 5.55 -12.85
CA THR A 215 -25.68 4.25 -12.20
C THR A 215 -24.39 3.45 -12.03
N SER A 216 -23.44 3.58 -12.97
CA SER A 216 -22.16 2.87 -12.94
C SER A 216 -21.00 3.77 -12.51
N ALA A 217 -20.99 5.05 -12.88
CA ALA A 217 -19.93 5.97 -12.48
C ALA A 217 -19.81 6.10 -10.95
N LYS A 218 -20.93 6.04 -10.22
CA LYS A 218 -20.92 6.01 -8.75
C LYS A 218 -20.24 4.77 -8.15
N LEU A 219 -20.15 3.68 -8.90
CA LEU A 219 -19.63 2.40 -8.42
C LEU A 219 -18.14 2.19 -8.73
N SER A 220 -17.58 2.91 -9.70
CA SER A 220 -16.21 2.71 -10.18
C SER A 220 -15.57 4.01 -10.64
N ILE A 221 -14.34 4.26 -10.18
CA ILE A 221 -13.48 5.33 -10.71
C ILE A 221 -13.16 5.07 -12.19
N GLY A 222 -12.91 3.81 -12.57
CA GLY A 222 -12.64 3.46 -13.96
C GLY A 222 -13.80 3.78 -14.91
N VAL A 223 -15.04 3.52 -14.50
CA VAL A 223 -16.23 3.95 -15.26
C VAL A 223 -16.39 5.47 -15.23
N THR A 224 -16.09 6.13 -14.10
CA THR A 224 -16.04 7.60 -14.05
C THR A 224 -15.07 8.15 -15.10
N ILE A 225 -13.86 7.61 -15.20
CA ILE A 225 -12.89 7.99 -16.24
C ILE A 225 -13.45 7.73 -17.64
N ALA A 226 -14.09 6.57 -17.87
CA ALA A 226 -14.72 6.26 -19.16
C ALA A 226 -15.78 7.31 -19.54
N CYS A 227 -16.62 7.73 -18.59
CA CYS A 227 -17.62 8.76 -18.79
C CYS A 227 -17.02 10.11 -19.20
N LEU A 228 -15.82 10.45 -18.72
CA LEU A 228 -15.12 11.68 -19.09
C LEU A 228 -14.40 11.57 -20.43
N CYS A 229 -13.82 10.40 -20.71
CA CYS A 229 -12.73 10.27 -21.66
C CYS A 229 -13.05 9.40 -22.88
N ALA A 230 -13.94 8.41 -22.75
CA ALA A 230 -14.26 7.52 -23.85
C ALA A 230 -14.95 8.26 -25.00
N SER A 231 -14.59 7.89 -26.22
CA SER A 231 -15.34 8.20 -27.42
C SER A 231 -16.55 7.28 -27.52
N GLY A 232 -17.68 7.79 -28.02
CA GLY A 232 -18.82 6.95 -28.38
C GLY A 232 -18.81 6.60 -29.87
N SER A 233 -19.96 6.24 -30.43
CA SER A 233 -20.09 5.85 -31.84
C SER A 233 -20.78 6.89 -32.71
N ASN A 234 -21.20 8.02 -32.15
CA ASN A 234 -22.02 9.02 -32.84
C ASN A 234 -21.40 10.42 -32.69
N SER A 235 -22.15 11.40 -32.18
CA SER A 235 -21.70 12.80 -31.97
C SER A 235 -20.55 12.96 -30.96
N ASP A 236 -20.08 11.88 -30.36
CA ASP A 236 -19.00 11.83 -29.38
C ASP A 236 -17.84 10.89 -29.81
N ASP A 237 -17.75 10.54 -31.10
CA ASP A 237 -16.76 9.59 -31.68
C ASP A 237 -15.28 10.04 -31.65
N SER A 238 -15.04 11.28 -31.25
CA SER A 238 -13.73 11.94 -31.32
C SER A 238 -13.39 12.67 -30.01
N ASN A 239 -13.82 12.11 -28.88
CA ASN A 239 -13.60 12.70 -27.57
C ASN A 239 -12.10 12.85 -27.25
N THR A 240 -11.64 14.10 -27.11
CA THR A 240 -10.26 14.47 -26.73
C THR A 240 -10.23 15.29 -25.44
N ALA A 241 -11.23 15.12 -24.57
CA ALA A 241 -11.34 15.83 -23.30
C ALA A 241 -10.18 15.51 -22.35
N CYS A 242 -9.74 14.26 -22.31
CA CYS A 242 -8.74 13.81 -21.32
C CYS A 242 -7.33 13.77 -21.90
N TYR A 243 -7.18 13.49 -23.18
CA TYR A 243 -5.90 13.28 -23.86
C TYR A 243 -5.93 13.83 -25.29
N ARG A 244 -4.75 13.93 -25.90
CA ARG A 244 -4.59 14.59 -27.21
C ARG A 244 -5.24 13.82 -28.37
N SER A 245 -5.34 12.50 -28.25
CA SER A 245 -5.89 11.60 -29.27
C SER A 245 -7.12 10.90 -28.72
N ALA A 246 -8.19 10.79 -29.50
CA ALA A 246 -9.38 10.05 -29.10
C ALA A 246 -9.06 8.58 -28.80
N THR A 247 -9.76 7.97 -27.84
CA THR A 247 -9.67 6.52 -27.62
C THR A 247 -10.55 5.75 -28.59
N THR A 248 -10.39 4.43 -28.57
CA THR A 248 -11.35 3.49 -29.14
C THR A 248 -12.77 3.80 -28.67
N ASN A 249 -13.73 3.65 -29.59
CA ASN A 249 -15.14 3.90 -29.35
C ASN A 249 -15.72 2.85 -28.39
N GLN A 250 -16.41 3.31 -27.35
CA GLN A 250 -17.31 2.50 -26.54
C GLN A 250 -18.66 2.43 -27.27
N ALA A 251 -18.81 1.42 -28.13
CA ALA A 251 -20.03 1.25 -28.91
C ALA A 251 -21.22 0.72 -28.10
N ASP A 252 -20.95 -0.04 -27.04
CA ASP A 252 -21.95 -0.68 -26.21
C ASP A 252 -21.93 -0.12 -24.79
N TRP A 253 -23.10 0.36 -24.34
CA TRP A 253 -23.33 0.88 -22.99
C TRP A 253 -24.37 0.05 -22.24
N ASN A 254 -24.51 -1.24 -22.56
CA ASN A 254 -25.34 -2.15 -21.78
C ASN A 254 -24.70 -2.49 -20.43
N GLN A 255 -25.55 -2.80 -19.45
CA GLN A 255 -25.12 -3.29 -18.15
C GLN A 255 -24.18 -4.51 -18.29
N ASN A 256 -23.17 -4.56 -17.43
CA ASN A 256 -22.08 -5.53 -17.36
C ASN A 256 -21.09 -5.51 -18.53
N THR A 257 -21.28 -4.64 -19.53
CA THR A 257 -20.29 -4.44 -20.59
C THR A 257 -19.01 -3.83 -20.02
N ALA A 258 -17.86 -4.34 -20.47
CA ALA A 258 -16.54 -3.85 -20.08
C ALA A 258 -16.19 -2.55 -20.82
N ILE A 259 -15.39 -1.69 -20.19
CA ILE A 259 -14.94 -0.43 -20.79
C ILE A 259 -13.86 -0.68 -21.83
N THR A 260 -14.21 -0.71 -23.12
CA THR A 260 -13.33 -1.00 -24.26
C THR A 260 -12.08 -0.11 -24.31
N ALA A 261 -12.19 1.16 -23.89
CA ALA A 261 -11.07 2.10 -23.90
C ALA A 261 -10.09 1.93 -22.71
N TRP A 262 -10.27 0.93 -21.85
CA TRP A 262 -9.55 0.84 -20.58
C TRP A 262 -8.03 0.74 -20.72
N ASP A 263 -7.52 -0.09 -21.63
CA ASP A 263 -6.05 -0.23 -21.82
C ASP A 263 -5.40 1.10 -22.27
N ALA A 264 -6.10 1.88 -23.09
CA ALA A 264 -5.64 3.20 -23.47
C ALA A 264 -5.71 4.18 -22.28
N ILE A 265 -6.75 4.08 -21.45
CA ILE A 265 -6.89 4.88 -20.23
C ILE A 265 -5.76 4.58 -19.24
N THR A 266 -5.48 3.32 -18.94
CA THR A 266 -4.40 2.93 -18.01
C THR A 266 -3.04 3.38 -18.53
N THR A 267 -2.76 3.18 -19.82
CA THR A 267 -1.52 3.67 -20.47
C THR A 267 -1.37 5.19 -20.32
N ASN A 268 -2.45 5.96 -20.53
CA ASN A 268 -2.39 7.41 -20.33
C ASN A 268 -2.23 7.79 -18.85
N CYS A 269 -2.85 7.04 -17.93
CA CYS A 269 -2.65 7.24 -16.50
C CYS A 269 -1.20 7.00 -16.08
N GLU A 270 -0.52 5.99 -16.62
CA GLU A 270 0.90 5.73 -16.34
C GLU A 270 1.84 6.81 -16.89
N ASN A 271 1.46 7.44 -18.01
CA ASN A 271 2.23 8.53 -18.62
C ASN A 271 2.00 9.88 -17.90
N ASP A 272 0.76 10.16 -17.48
CA ASP A 272 0.39 11.44 -16.85
C ASP A 272 0.60 11.43 -15.33
N ALA A 273 0.54 10.26 -14.68
CA ALA A 273 0.90 10.16 -13.27
C ALA A 273 2.43 10.27 -13.16
N PRO A 274 2.96 11.11 -12.26
CA PRO A 274 4.36 10.97 -11.88
C PRO A 274 4.56 9.52 -11.41
N GLN A 275 5.54 8.81 -11.96
CA GLN A 275 5.88 7.40 -11.66
C GLN A 275 6.26 7.13 -10.18
N LYS A 276 5.82 7.97 -9.23
CA LYS A 276 6.23 8.01 -7.83
C LYS A 276 5.09 8.31 -6.85
N THR A 277 3.82 8.41 -7.26
CA THR A 277 2.74 8.46 -6.25
C THR A 277 2.59 7.08 -5.66
N THR A 278 3.14 6.92 -4.47
CA THR A 278 3.06 5.68 -3.75
C THR A 278 1.72 5.64 -3.02
N ALA A 279 1.14 4.47 -2.77
CA ALA A 279 -0.08 4.38 -1.98
C ALA A 279 0.20 4.54 -0.46
N THR A 280 0.68 5.71 0.00
CA THR A 280 0.80 6.01 1.43
C THR A 280 -0.54 6.48 2.01
N ALA A 281 -0.68 6.39 3.34
CA ALA A 281 -1.89 6.85 4.03
C ALA A 281 -2.18 8.34 3.73
N GLN A 282 -1.14 9.18 3.76
CA GLN A 282 -1.26 10.62 3.48
C GLN A 282 -1.67 10.88 2.03
N GLU A 283 -1.03 10.22 1.06
CA GLU A 283 -1.32 10.38 -0.37
C GLU A 283 -2.76 9.97 -0.69
N LEU A 284 -3.23 8.85 -0.13
CA LEU A 284 -4.61 8.38 -0.33
C LEU A 284 -5.64 9.32 0.31
N ARG A 285 -5.39 9.85 1.52
CA ARG A 285 -6.26 10.87 2.14
C ARG A 285 -6.33 12.15 1.31
N HIS A 286 -5.19 12.60 0.80
CA HIS A 286 -5.11 13.78 -0.07
C HIS A 286 -5.89 13.57 -1.37
N LEU A 287 -5.76 12.39 -1.98
CA LEU A 287 -6.52 11.99 -3.17
C LEU A 287 -8.02 12.02 -2.90
N THR A 288 -8.49 11.41 -1.81
CA THR A 288 -9.90 11.42 -1.41
C THR A 288 -10.42 12.86 -1.26
N ASN A 289 -9.64 13.75 -0.63
CA ASN A 289 -10.03 15.15 -0.46
C ASN A 289 -10.09 15.91 -1.79
N LYS A 290 -9.14 15.66 -2.71
CA LYS A 290 -9.19 16.23 -4.06
C LYS A 290 -10.41 15.77 -4.84
N LEU A 291 -10.75 14.47 -4.78
CA LEU A 291 -11.93 13.92 -5.45
C LEU A 291 -13.23 14.47 -4.85
N LYS A 292 -13.30 14.61 -3.52
CA LYS A 292 -14.41 15.32 -2.86
C LYS A 292 -14.50 16.77 -3.32
N ALA A 293 -13.37 17.49 -3.38
CA ALA A 293 -13.36 18.87 -3.84
C ALA A 293 -13.85 19.02 -5.28
N LEU A 294 -13.52 18.09 -6.18
CA LEU A 294 -14.07 18.07 -7.54
C LEU A 294 -15.59 17.94 -7.54
N LEU A 295 -16.16 17.07 -6.70
CA LEU A 295 -17.61 16.92 -6.61
C LEU A 295 -18.30 18.21 -6.16
N TYR A 296 -17.68 19.00 -5.29
CA TYR A 296 -18.22 20.29 -4.83
C TYR A 296 -17.84 21.48 -5.74
N GLU A 297 -17.05 21.26 -6.80
CA GLU A 297 -16.69 22.30 -7.75
C GLU A 297 -17.91 22.67 -8.60
N PRO A 298 -18.38 23.93 -8.59
CA PRO A 298 -19.49 24.36 -9.43
C PRO A 298 -19.15 24.24 -10.92
N LYS A 299 -20.06 23.67 -11.71
CA LYS A 299 -19.95 23.54 -13.17
C LYS A 299 -21.10 24.25 -13.87
N GLY A 300 -20.86 24.66 -15.12
CA GLY A 300 -21.79 25.43 -15.92
C GLY A 300 -22.03 26.86 -15.39
N ASN A 301 -22.85 27.63 -16.09
CA ASN A 301 -23.19 29.00 -15.70
C ASN A 301 -24.17 29.09 -14.51
N ASP A 302 -24.84 27.98 -14.18
CA ASP A 302 -25.78 27.87 -13.06
C ASP A 302 -25.11 27.38 -11.77
N GLY A 303 -23.80 27.10 -11.82
CA GLY A 303 -23.00 26.71 -10.66
C GLY A 303 -23.40 25.37 -10.05
N THR A 304 -23.88 24.44 -10.87
CA THR A 304 -24.35 23.13 -10.39
C THR A 304 -23.17 22.30 -9.87
N ILE A 305 -23.31 21.73 -8.69
CA ILE A 305 -22.33 20.82 -8.08
C ILE A 305 -22.69 19.35 -8.32
N GLY A 306 -21.76 18.45 -8.01
CA GLY A 306 -21.94 17.00 -8.12
C GLY A 306 -21.41 16.41 -9.42
N TYR A 307 -20.60 17.15 -10.17
CA TYR A 307 -19.98 16.68 -11.41
C TYR A 307 -18.49 16.40 -11.21
N ILE A 308 -18.01 15.37 -11.88
CA ILE A 308 -16.59 15.21 -12.22
C ILE A 308 -16.49 15.32 -13.74
N GLY A 309 -15.52 16.08 -14.22
CA GLY A 309 -15.41 16.49 -15.63
C GLY A 309 -16.18 17.76 -15.94
N ASN A 310 -16.09 18.20 -17.19
CA ASN A 310 -16.58 19.50 -17.62
C ASN A 310 -17.74 19.33 -18.62
N PRO A 311 -19.00 19.43 -18.16
CA PRO A 311 -20.11 19.78 -19.06
C PRO A 311 -19.81 21.12 -19.73
N ASP A 312 -20.24 21.34 -20.98
CA ASP A 312 -19.95 22.56 -21.75
C ASP A 312 -20.18 23.84 -20.93
N GLY A 313 -19.07 24.53 -20.62
CA GLY A 313 -19.02 25.62 -19.65
C GLY A 313 -19.69 26.92 -20.12
N SER A 314 -20.15 26.99 -21.38
CA SER A 314 -20.86 28.16 -21.90
C SER A 314 -22.35 28.19 -21.55
N ALA A 315 -22.90 27.07 -21.08
CA ALA A 315 -24.30 26.88 -20.74
C ALA A 315 -24.48 26.34 -19.31
N SER A 316 -25.74 26.13 -18.92
CA SER A 316 -26.07 25.44 -17.67
C SER A 316 -25.62 23.99 -17.75
N ALA A 317 -25.08 23.43 -16.66
CA ALA A 317 -24.59 22.05 -16.67
C ALA A 317 -25.71 21.07 -17.04
N GLY A 318 -25.45 20.24 -18.05
CA GLY A 318 -26.40 19.31 -18.68
C GLY A 318 -26.05 17.84 -18.47
N ASN A 319 -26.50 16.99 -19.39
CA ASN A 319 -26.32 15.55 -19.29
C ASN A 319 -24.88 15.12 -19.56
N CYS A 320 -24.48 14.01 -18.94
CA CYS A 320 -23.19 13.39 -19.16
C CYS A 320 -23.28 12.29 -20.23
N ASP A 321 -23.72 12.68 -21.43
CA ASP A 321 -23.92 11.78 -22.58
C ASP A 321 -22.77 11.81 -23.59
N GLY A 322 -21.72 12.60 -23.35
CA GLY A 322 -20.55 12.72 -24.23
C GLY A 322 -20.70 13.74 -25.36
N ASP A 323 -21.90 14.26 -25.62
CA ASP A 323 -22.15 15.32 -26.60
C ASP A 323 -21.69 16.67 -26.02
N HIS A 324 -20.99 17.51 -26.79
CA HIS A 324 -20.51 18.83 -26.34
C HIS A 324 -21.45 19.98 -26.75
N THR A 325 -22.77 19.75 -26.73
CA THR A 325 -23.75 20.79 -27.06
C THR A 325 -24.71 21.07 -25.91
N GLY A 326 -25.12 22.33 -25.75
CA GLY A 326 -26.18 22.71 -24.81
C GLY A 326 -25.88 22.42 -23.35
N GLY A 327 -24.61 22.54 -22.93
CA GLY A 327 -24.21 22.25 -21.54
C GLY A 327 -23.93 20.77 -21.25
N LYS A 328 -24.05 19.89 -22.24
CA LYS A 328 -23.67 18.47 -22.12
C LYS A 328 -22.16 18.29 -22.23
N GLY A 329 -21.66 17.10 -21.91
CA GLY A 329 -20.25 16.79 -22.18
C GLY A 329 -19.79 15.43 -21.67
N GLY A 330 -18.48 15.22 -21.80
CA GLY A 330 -17.77 14.14 -21.12
C GLY A 330 -17.67 14.46 -19.64
N CYS A 331 -18.60 13.95 -18.85
CA CYS A 331 -18.64 14.13 -17.40
C CYS A 331 -19.22 12.88 -16.72
N ALA A 332 -19.21 12.88 -15.40
CA ALA A 332 -20.03 11.99 -14.59
C ALA A 332 -20.69 12.82 -13.49
N THR A 333 -21.97 12.59 -13.24
CA THR A 333 -22.72 13.27 -12.17
C THR A 333 -23.08 12.31 -11.05
N PHE A 334 -23.10 12.85 -9.83
CA PHE A 334 -23.34 12.17 -8.57
C PHE A 334 -24.47 12.85 -7.80
N THR A 335 -25.31 13.61 -8.48
CA THR A 335 -26.45 14.32 -7.89
C THR A 335 -27.58 13.36 -7.52
N SER A 336 -28.20 13.53 -6.35
CA SER A 336 -29.47 12.86 -6.02
C SER A 336 -30.69 13.73 -6.31
N THR A 337 -30.52 15.05 -6.27
CA THR A 337 -31.45 16.09 -6.70
C THR A 337 -30.64 17.34 -7.09
N ALA A 338 -31.30 18.41 -7.54
CA ALA A 338 -30.63 19.67 -7.82
C ALA A 338 -29.76 20.13 -6.63
N ASN A 339 -28.47 20.35 -6.87
CA ASN A 339 -27.48 20.81 -5.89
C ASN A 339 -27.33 19.92 -4.64
N THR A 340 -27.71 18.64 -4.71
CA THR A 340 -27.47 17.67 -3.63
C THR A 340 -26.61 16.52 -4.15
N ILE A 341 -25.51 16.23 -3.47
CA ILE A 341 -24.55 15.21 -3.87
C ILE A 341 -24.75 13.95 -3.04
N THR A 342 -24.78 12.80 -3.70
CA THR A 342 -24.58 11.50 -3.07
C THR A 342 -23.12 11.11 -3.27
N LEU A 343 -22.35 11.02 -2.18
CA LEU A 343 -20.95 10.63 -2.27
C LEU A 343 -20.85 9.20 -2.83
N PRO A 344 -20.04 8.98 -3.89
CA PRO A 344 -19.89 7.66 -4.47
C PRO A 344 -19.19 6.68 -3.51
N PRO A 345 -19.65 5.42 -3.43
CA PRO A 345 -19.04 4.38 -2.60
C PRO A 345 -17.53 4.19 -2.76
N TRP A 346 -16.98 4.43 -3.96
CA TRP A 346 -15.54 4.32 -4.17
C TRP A 346 -14.70 5.33 -3.36
N LEU A 347 -15.28 6.44 -2.87
CA LEU A 347 -14.60 7.31 -1.90
C LEU A 347 -14.37 6.62 -0.57
N THR A 348 -15.34 5.83 -0.09
CA THR A 348 -15.21 5.04 1.13
C THR A 348 -14.12 3.98 0.97
N GLU A 349 -14.00 3.37 -0.22
CA GLU A 349 -12.95 2.40 -0.49
C GLU A 349 -11.55 3.03 -0.54
N LEU A 350 -11.41 4.27 -1.03
CA LEU A 350 -10.16 5.03 -0.91
C LEU A 350 -9.80 5.32 0.56
N GLU A 351 -10.79 5.65 1.40
CA GLU A 351 -10.59 5.83 2.85
C GLU A 351 -10.21 4.52 3.56
N ASN A 352 -10.82 3.40 3.16
CA ASN A 352 -10.45 2.06 3.64
C ASN A 352 -9.00 1.74 3.27
N GLY A 353 -8.58 2.04 2.02
CA GLY A 353 -7.20 1.91 1.57
C GLY A 353 -6.23 2.77 2.38
N ALA A 354 -6.59 4.03 2.66
CA ALA A 354 -5.79 4.92 3.48
C ALA A 354 -5.59 4.41 4.91
N ARG A 355 -6.65 3.88 5.55
CA ARG A 355 -6.56 3.27 6.89
C ARG A 355 -5.68 2.01 6.87
N ALA A 356 -5.81 1.16 5.85
CA ALA A 356 -4.95 -0.01 5.71
C ALA A 356 -3.47 0.37 5.49
N ALA A 357 -3.20 1.44 4.76
CA ALA A 357 -1.85 1.98 4.58
C ALA A 357 -1.29 2.51 5.91
N GLU A 358 -2.09 3.21 6.72
CA GLU A 358 -1.69 3.70 8.05
C GLU A 358 -1.37 2.55 9.01
N GLU A 359 -2.16 1.46 8.98
CA GLU A 359 -1.88 0.23 9.75
C GLU A 359 -0.59 -0.48 9.28
N TYR A 360 -0.21 -0.33 8.02
CA TYR A 360 1.04 -0.89 7.48
C TYR A 360 2.24 -0.02 7.88
N GLU A 361 2.12 1.29 7.72
CA GLU A 361 3.12 2.28 8.13
C GLU A 361 3.42 2.20 9.63
N SER A 362 2.38 2.12 10.47
CA SER A 362 2.52 1.97 11.92
C SER A 362 3.23 0.67 12.31
N ALA A 363 2.93 -0.43 11.61
CA ALA A 363 3.58 -1.71 11.86
C ALA A 363 5.05 -1.72 11.42
N ALA A 364 5.39 -1.01 10.34
CA ALA A 364 6.77 -0.83 9.91
C ALA A 364 7.56 0.02 10.92
N GLN A 365 6.97 1.08 11.46
CA GLN A 365 7.59 1.88 12.53
C GLN A 365 7.82 1.03 13.79
N ALA A 366 6.85 0.21 14.18
CA ALA A 366 6.99 -0.73 15.28
C ALA A 366 8.10 -1.77 15.03
N THR A 367 8.26 -2.23 13.79
CA THR A 367 9.35 -3.13 13.36
C THR A 367 10.72 -2.43 13.51
N ALA A 368 10.86 -1.20 13.03
CA ALA A 368 12.11 -0.44 13.14
C ALA A 368 12.51 -0.18 14.61
N ALA A 369 11.53 0.17 15.46
CA ALA A 369 11.78 0.33 16.90
C ALA A 369 12.15 -0.99 17.59
N ALA A 370 11.50 -2.09 17.20
CA ALA A 370 11.81 -3.42 17.69
C ALA A 370 13.20 -3.89 17.24
N GLU A 371 13.60 -3.57 16.02
CA GLU A 371 14.94 -3.85 15.49
C GLU A 371 16.03 -3.18 16.34
N ALA A 372 15.94 -1.86 16.55
CA ALA A 372 16.88 -1.15 17.41
C ALA A 372 16.92 -1.72 18.85
N THR A 373 15.77 -2.16 19.36
CA THR A 373 15.68 -2.83 20.67
C THR A 373 16.40 -4.17 20.67
N ILE A 374 16.25 -4.96 19.61
CA ILE A 374 16.89 -6.28 19.48
C ILE A 374 18.40 -6.14 19.36
N GLU A 375 18.89 -5.21 18.55
CA GLU A 375 20.34 -4.97 18.40
C GLU A 375 20.99 -4.62 19.74
N ALA A 376 20.44 -3.65 20.47
CA ALA A 376 20.95 -3.23 21.77
C ALA A 376 20.91 -4.35 22.83
N LEU A 377 19.82 -5.14 22.85
CA LEU A 377 19.67 -6.23 23.81
C LEU A 377 20.49 -7.46 23.43
N ASN A 378 20.78 -7.68 22.15
CA ASN A 378 21.62 -8.78 21.69
C ASN A 378 23.07 -8.60 22.17
N GLU A 379 23.61 -7.38 22.10
CA GLU A 379 24.93 -7.06 22.67
C GLU A 379 24.95 -7.27 24.19
N THR A 380 23.88 -6.86 24.87
CA THR A 380 23.71 -7.07 26.31
C THR A 380 23.67 -8.57 26.66
N LEU A 381 22.93 -9.36 25.89
CA LEU A 381 22.82 -10.81 26.08
C LEU A 381 24.18 -11.49 25.88
N ALA A 382 24.90 -11.15 24.81
CA ALA A 382 26.24 -11.69 24.54
C ALA A 382 27.22 -11.36 25.67
N THR A 383 27.24 -10.11 26.13
CA THR A 383 28.09 -9.66 27.26
C THR A 383 27.76 -10.41 28.54
N THR A 384 26.46 -10.56 28.84
CA THR A 384 25.99 -11.23 30.06
C THR A 384 26.35 -12.72 30.04
N LEU A 385 26.22 -13.39 28.90
CA LEU A 385 26.65 -14.77 28.73
C LEU A 385 28.17 -14.91 28.79
N TYR A 386 28.94 -13.94 28.32
CA TYR A 386 30.39 -13.96 28.47
C TYR A 386 30.83 -13.87 29.95
N LEU A 387 30.16 -13.05 30.76
CA LEU A 387 30.41 -12.96 32.20
C LEU A 387 30.16 -14.28 32.96
N THR A 388 29.24 -15.13 32.48
CA THR A 388 29.06 -16.48 33.06
C THR A 388 30.31 -17.33 32.86
N THR A 389 31.03 -17.16 31.74
CA THR A 389 32.27 -17.90 31.46
C THR A 389 33.47 -17.36 32.24
N LEU A 390 33.61 -16.04 32.39
CA LEU A 390 34.71 -15.42 33.15
C LEU A 390 34.68 -15.78 34.64
N SER A 391 33.49 -15.82 35.25
CA SER A 391 33.34 -16.21 36.65
C SER A 391 33.73 -17.68 36.92
N ALA A 392 33.87 -18.52 35.89
CA ALA A 392 34.40 -19.88 36.04
C ALA A 392 35.95 -19.89 36.10
N ALA A 393 36.61 -19.10 35.25
CA ALA A 393 38.07 -19.02 35.23
C ALA A 393 38.66 -18.45 36.54
N VAL A 394 37.96 -17.51 37.17
CA VAL A 394 38.37 -16.95 38.48
C VAL A 394 38.15 -17.96 39.61
N ALA A 395 37.05 -18.72 39.58
CA ALA A 395 36.77 -19.76 40.59
C ALA A 395 37.76 -20.94 40.50
N GLU A 396 38.14 -21.35 39.29
CA GLU A 396 39.16 -22.39 39.07
C GLU A 396 40.58 -21.91 39.44
N GLY A 397 40.87 -20.61 39.28
CA GLY A 397 42.13 -20.01 39.71
C GLY A 397 42.32 -19.91 41.22
N THR A 398 41.23 -19.87 42.00
CA THR A 398 41.30 -19.75 43.47
C THR A 398 41.42 -21.08 44.23
N VAL A 399 41.35 -22.24 43.56
CA VAL A 399 41.44 -23.56 44.24
C VAL A 399 42.87 -24.14 44.27
N LYS A 400 43.84 -23.53 43.57
CA LYS A 400 45.26 -23.90 43.72
C LYS A 400 46.01 -22.90 44.61
N SER A 401 45.92 -23.09 45.92
CA SER A 401 46.94 -22.60 46.86
C SER A 401 47.76 -23.78 47.40
N PRO A 402 49.08 -23.62 47.59
CA PRO A 402 50.03 -24.73 47.59
C PRO A 402 50.09 -25.46 48.93
N GLU A 403 50.06 -26.78 48.85
CA GLU A 403 50.34 -27.72 49.94
C GLU A 403 51.81 -27.54 50.37
N LYS A 404 52.04 -26.89 51.52
CA LYS A 404 53.35 -26.82 52.17
C LYS A 404 53.68 -28.20 52.77
N ASN A 405 54.38 -29.03 52.01
CA ASN A 405 55.16 -30.13 52.57
C ASN A 405 56.46 -29.58 53.18
N GLY A 406 56.46 -29.44 54.51
CA GLY A 406 57.66 -29.21 55.30
C GLY A 406 57.98 -30.45 56.13
N GLY A 407 58.92 -31.28 55.65
CA GLY A 407 59.42 -32.44 56.39
C GLY A 407 60.73 -32.99 55.83
N HIS A 408 61.79 -32.83 56.63
CA HIS A 408 63.10 -33.53 56.67
C HIS A 408 64.26 -32.95 55.85
N LYS A 409 65.18 -32.28 56.56
CA LYS A 409 66.32 -32.96 57.20
C LYS A 409 66.72 -32.28 58.50
#